data_AF-A0A5N0EMP4-F1
#
_entry.id   AF-A0A5N0EMP4-F1
#
_cell.length_a   1.000
_cell.length_b   1.000
_cell.length_c   1.000
_cell.angle_alpha   90.00
_cell.angle_beta   90.00
_cell.angle_gamma   90.00
#
_symmetry.space_group_name_H-M   'P 1'
#
loop_
_entity.id
_entity.type
_entity.pdbx_description
1 polymer ?
#
loop_
_entity_poly.entity_id
_entity_poly.type
_entity_poly.pdbx_seq_one_letter_code
_entity_poly.pdbx_strand_id
1 'polypeptide(L)'
;MNPELVQAFGIAVATVIGAITAWQAREVGKLRTRVDMLETQAADDKKRFREAIRLIRALQQHIDELRGFLRLHVPGQEPPKARYKIPSSLQEEI
;
A
#
# COMPACT_ATOMS: atom_id res chain seq x y z
N MET A 1 -57.36 23.78 -2.42
CA MET A 1 -56.18 23.20 -3.10
C MET A 1 -56.60 21.93 -3.82
N ASN A 2 -56.17 21.73 -5.06
CA ASN A 2 -56.57 20.57 -5.87
C ASN A 2 -55.74 19.32 -5.44
N PRO A 3 -56.36 18.23 -4.96
CA PRO A 3 -55.66 17.08 -4.39
C PRO A 3 -54.67 16.41 -5.35
N GLU A 4 -55.00 16.39 -6.65
CA GLU A 4 -54.12 15.86 -7.71
C GLU A 4 -52.78 16.60 -7.79
N LEU A 5 -52.79 17.91 -7.51
CA LEU A 5 -51.63 18.78 -7.59
C LEU A 5 -50.66 18.51 -6.43
N VAL A 6 -51.20 18.23 -5.23
CA VAL A 6 -50.42 17.83 -4.05
C VAL A 6 -49.81 16.44 -4.26
N GLN A 7 -50.58 15.50 -4.84
CA GLN A 7 -50.10 14.16 -5.14
C GLN A 7 -48.99 14.16 -6.19
N ALA A 8 -49.17 14.89 -7.29
CA ALA A 8 -48.17 15.02 -8.34
C ALA A 8 -46.86 15.61 -7.80
N PHE A 9 -46.95 16.62 -6.92
CA PHE A 9 -45.79 17.19 -6.26
C PHE A 9 -45.09 16.18 -5.35
N GLY A 10 -45.85 15.41 -4.57
CA GLY A 10 -45.29 14.34 -3.72
C GLY A 10 -44.54 13.26 -4.51
N ILE A 11 -45.10 12.82 -5.64
CA ILE A 11 -44.46 11.82 -6.53
C ILE A 11 -43.18 12.38 -7.16
N ALA A 12 -43.21 13.63 -7.62
CA ALA A 12 -42.05 14.29 -8.23
C ALA A 12 -40.88 14.41 -7.22
N VAL A 13 -41.17 14.86 -6.00
CA VAL A 13 -40.16 14.96 -4.93
C VAL A 13 -39.59 13.59 -4.56
N ALA A 14 -40.44 12.57 -4.39
CA ALA A 14 -40.00 11.22 -4.08
C ALA A 14 -39.09 10.63 -5.16
N THR A 15 -39.36 10.93 -6.43
CA THR A 15 -38.57 10.45 -7.58
C THR A 15 -37.18 11.10 -7.60
N VAL A 16 -37.09 12.41 -7.34
CA VAL A 16 -35.80 13.12 -7.25
C VAL A 16 -34.96 12.59 -6.10
N ILE A 17 -35.55 12.41 -4.91
CA ILE A 17 -34.86 11.84 -3.75
C ILE A 17 -34.36 10.44 -4.09
N GLY A 18 -35.22 9.58 -4.65
CA GLY A 18 -34.84 8.22 -5.06
C GLY A 18 -33.68 8.20 -6.07
N ALA A 19 -33.68 9.10 -7.05
CA ALA A 19 -32.61 9.22 -8.03
C ALA A 19 -31.27 9.64 -7.39
N ILE A 20 -31.30 10.62 -6.48
CA ILE A 20 -30.09 11.07 -5.75
C ILE A 20 -29.57 9.96 -4.86
N THR A 21 -30.45 9.28 -4.10
CA THR A 21 -30.06 8.18 -3.22
C THR A 21 -29.45 7.02 -4.00
N ALA A 22 -30.01 6.67 -5.16
CA ALA A 22 -29.43 5.63 -6.02
C ALA A 22 -28.04 6.03 -6.55
N TRP A 23 -27.86 7.29 -6.95
CA TRP A 23 -26.57 7.81 -7.39
C TRP A 23 -25.52 7.81 -6.26
N GLN A 24 -25.91 8.29 -5.06
CA GLN A 24 -25.05 8.27 -3.87
C GLN A 24 -24.64 6.85 -3.50
N ALA A 25 -25.57 5.90 -3.47
CA ALA A 25 -25.27 4.50 -3.19
C ALA A 25 -24.26 3.92 -4.20
N ARG A 26 -24.39 4.29 -5.48
CA ARG A 26 -23.46 3.87 -6.53
C ARG A 26 -22.06 4.46 -6.33
N GLU A 27 -21.94 5.75 -6.04
CA GLU A 27 -20.63 6.39 -5.79
C GLU A 27 -19.97 5.85 -4.52
N VAL A 28 -20.72 5.63 -3.46
CA VAL A 28 -20.24 4.97 -2.23
C VAL A 28 -19.76 3.55 -2.55
N GLY A 29 -20.49 2.80 -3.38
CA GLY A 29 -20.06 1.47 -3.83
C GLY A 29 -18.71 1.52 -4.55
N LYS A 30 -18.53 2.43 -5.51
CA LYS A 30 -17.25 2.61 -6.22
C LYS A 30 -16.10 2.96 -5.28
N LEU A 31 -16.34 3.85 -4.32
CA LEU A 31 -15.34 4.26 -3.34
C LEU A 31 -14.94 3.09 -2.44
N ARG A 32 -15.90 2.32 -1.93
CA ARG A 32 -15.63 1.11 -1.14
C ARG A 32 -14.77 0.12 -1.91
N THR A 33 -15.13 -0.20 -3.15
CA THR A 33 -14.31 -1.10 -3.99
C THR A 33 -12.88 -0.59 -4.18
N ARG A 34 -12.68 0.72 -4.34
CA ARG A 34 -11.34 1.30 -4.44
C ARG A 34 -10.56 1.20 -3.14
N VAL A 35 -11.21 1.44 -2.00
CA VAL A 35 -10.60 1.28 -0.67
C VAL A 35 -10.18 -0.16 -0.46
N ASP A 36 -11.08 -1.13 -0.69
CA ASP A 36 -10.77 -2.56 -0.55
C ASP A 36 -9.59 -2.98 -1.42
N MET A 37 -9.52 -2.48 -2.66
CA MET A 37 -8.41 -2.74 -3.57
C MET A 37 -7.09 -2.15 -3.07
N LEU A 38 -7.11 -0.90 -2.58
CA LEU A 38 -5.92 -0.24 -2.02
C LEU A 38 -5.44 -0.93 -0.74
N GLU A 39 -6.34 -1.36 0.14
CA GLU A 39 -6.02 -2.10 1.35
C GLU A 39 -5.38 -3.45 1.02
N THR A 40 -5.94 -4.17 0.04
CA THR A 40 -5.37 -5.44 -0.44
C THR A 40 -3.98 -5.23 -1.02
N GLN A 41 -3.81 -4.22 -1.88
CA GLN A 41 -2.51 -3.89 -2.47
C GLN A 41 -1.48 -3.51 -1.40
N ALA A 42 -1.87 -2.72 -0.40
CA ALA A 42 -0.98 -2.35 0.70
C ALA A 42 -0.55 -3.56 1.54
N ALA A 43 -1.43 -4.54 1.76
CA ALA A 43 -1.09 -5.78 2.44
C ALA A 43 -0.08 -6.62 1.63
N ASP A 44 -0.28 -6.73 0.32
CA ASP A 44 0.63 -7.42 -0.60
C ASP A 44 2.00 -6.74 -0.67
N ASP A 45 2.04 -5.42 -0.79
CA ASP A 45 3.29 -4.66 -0.83
C ASP A 45 4.05 -4.79 0.49
N LYS A 46 3.36 -4.76 1.64
CA LYS A 46 3.97 -5.02 2.96
C LYS A 46 4.60 -6.41 3.04
N LYS A 47 3.95 -7.43 2.46
CA LYS A 47 4.51 -8.79 2.41
C LYS A 47 5.77 -8.84 1.54
N ARG A 48 5.72 -8.23 0.34
CA ARG A 48 6.85 -8.15 -0.58
C ARG A 48 8.05 -7.42 0.03
N PHE A 49 7.81 -6.29 0.69
CA PHE A 49 8.87 -5.56 1.39
C PHE A 49 9.51 -6.40 2.49
N ARG A 50 8.71 -7.10 3.29
CA ARG A 50 9.24 -8.01 4.32
C ARG A 50 10.10 -9.12 3.73
N GLU A 51 9.69 -9.71 2.61
CA GLU A 51 10.49 -10.72 1.90
C GLU A 51 11.80 -10.15 1.35
N ALA A 52 11.75 -8.95 0.76
CA ALA A 52 12.94 -8.25 0.27
C ALA A 52 13.93 -7.93 1.40
N ILE A 53 13.45 -7.46 2.56
CA ILE A 53 14.29 -7.19 3.73
C ILE A 53 14.97 -8.46 4.23
N ARG A 54 14.23 -9.58 4.31
CA ARG A 54 14.80 -10.88 4.70
C ARG A 54 15.91 -11.30 3.74
N LEU A 55 15.69 -11.14 2.44
CA LEU A 55 16.71 -11.43 1.43
C LEU A 55 17.94 -10.52 1.59
N ILE A 56 17.76 -9.21 1.78
CA ILE A 56 18.85 -8.27 2.00
C ILE A 56 19.69 -8.67 3.22
N ARG A 57 19.04 -9.04 4.34
CA ARG A 57 19.75 -9.51 5.54
C ARG A 57 20.52 -10.80 5.29
N ALA A 58 19.94 -11.77 4.57
CA ALA A 58 20.62 -13.01 4.20
C ALA A 58 21.85 -12.74 3.31
N LEU A 59 21.72 -11.82 2.34
CA LEU A 59 22.84 -11.41 1.48
C LEU A 59 23.94 -10.71 2.28
N GLN A 60 23.59 -9.84 3.23
CA GLN A 60 24.55 -9.20 4.11
C GLN A 60 25.33 -10.22 4.94
N GLN A 61 24.63 -11.16 5.57
CA GLN A 61 25.27 -12.24 6.32
C GLN A 61 26.22 -13.05 5.45
N HIS A 62 25.78 -13.42 4.24
CA HIS A 62 26.63 -14.17 3.30
C HIS A 62 27.87 -13.38 2.88
N ILE A 63 27.74 -12.06 2.64
CA ILE A 63 28.88 -11.17 2.36
C ILE A 63 29.85 -11.16 3.54
N ASP A 64 29.37 -11.12 4.77
CA ASP A 64 30.22 -11.10 5.96
C ASP A 64 30.93 -12.44 6.18
N GLU A 65 30.28 -13.56 5.90
CA GLU A 65 30.91 -14.90 5.86
C GLU A 65 32.03 -14.96 4.81
N LEU A 66 31.75 -14.48 3.58
CA LEU A 66 32.76 -14.41 2.51
C LEU A 66 33.94 -13.51 2.90
N ARG A 67 33.68 -12.38 3.55
CA ARG A 67 34.74 -11.49 4.06
C ARG A 67 35.58 -12.17 5.13
N GLY A 68 34.96 -12.91 6.04
CA GLY A 68 35.65 -13.72 7.04
C GLY A 68 36.58 -14.74 6.37
N PHE A 69 36.06 -15.48 5.39
CA PHE A 69 36.84 -16.44 4.61
C PHE A 69 38.01 -15.78 3.87
N LEU A 70 37.78 -14.65 3.20
CA LEU A 70 38.81 -13.92 2.46
C LEU A 70 39.91 -13.39 3.38
N ARG A 71 39.58 -12.88 4.58
CA ARG A 71 40.57 -12.39 5.54
C ARG A 71 41.54 -13.47 6.01
N LEU A 72 41.09 -14.73 6.07
CA LEU A 72 41.97 -15.87 6.40
C LEU A 72 43.01 -16.14 5.30
N HIS A 73 42.68 -15.86 4.04
CA HIS A 73 43.53 -16.19 2.89
C HIS A 73 44.31 -14.99 2.32
N VAL A 74 43.80 -13.77 2.50
CA VAL A 74 44.40 -12.51 2.05
C VAL A 74 44.40 -11.50 3.20
N PRO A 75 45.31 -11.65 4.17
CA PRO A 75 45.40 -10.72 5.30
C PRO A 75 45.80 -9.32 4.82
N GLY A 76 45.05 -8.30 5.26
CA GLY A 76 45.36 -6.89 5.00
C GLY A 76 44.53 -6.21 3.89
N GLN A 77 43.73 -6.95 3.12
CA GLN A 77 42.73 -6.32 2.24
C GLN A 77 41.41 -6.11 2.97
N GLU A 78 41.04 -4.84 3.18
CA GLU A 78 39.70 -4.48 3.62
C GLU A 78 38.80 -4.19 2.42
N PRO A 79 37.53 -4.62 2.45
CA PRO A 79 36.57 -4.24 1.42
C PRO A 79 36.40 -2.71 1.41
N PRO A 80 36.24 -2.10 0.22
CA PRO A 80 35.98 -0.68 0.12
C PRO A 80 34.72 -0.30 0.90
N LYS A 81 34.77 0.86 1.57
CA LYS A 81 33.64 1.39 2.33
C LYS A 81 32.43 1.55 1.42
N ALA A 82 31.25 1.22 1.95
CA ALA A 82 29.98 1.41 1.26
C ALA A 82 29.84 2.87 0.81
N ARG A 83 29.53 3.08 -0.48
CA ARG A 83 29.32 4.42 -1.06
C ARG A 83 27.85 4.85 -1.07
N TYR A 84 26.95 3.97 -0.64
CA TYR A 84 25.52 4.26 -0.57
C TYR A 84 25.14 4.83 0.80
N LYS A 85 24.14 5.71 0.81
CA LYS A 85 23.49 6.19 2.04
C LYS A 85 22.16 5.47 2.18
N ILE A 86 21.89 4.94 3.37
CA ILE A 86 20.58 4.37 3.70
C ILE A 86 19.61 5.55 3.85
N PRO A 87 18.52 5.61 3.05
CA PRO A 87 17.48 6.62 3.22
C PRO A 87 16.88 6.58 4.61
N SER A 88 16.53 7.75 5.17
CA SER A 88 15.95 7.84 6.52
C SER A 88 14.66 7.03 6.68
N SER A 89 13.85 6.94 5.60
CA SER A 89 12.62 6.15 5.57
C SER A 89 12.82 4.64 5.73
N LEU A 90 14.06 4.14 5.60
CA LEU A 90 14.39 2.71 5.67
C LEU A 90 15.25 2.37 6.90
N GLN A 91 15.53 3.32 7.78
CA GLN A 91 16.40 3.09 8.94
C GLN A 91 15.74 2.21 10.02
N GLU A 92 14.42 2.27 10.18
CA GLU A 92 13.69 1.45 11.17
C GLU A 92 13.48 0.00 10.71
N GLU A 93 13.66 -0.28 9.41
CA GLU A 93 13.38 -1.59 8.82
C GLU A 93 14.61 -2.51 8.67
N ILE A 94 15.82 -1.96 8.81
CA ILE A 94 17.10 -2.69 8.71
C ILE A 94 17.49 -3.24 10.08
#